data_AF-A0A1Y3M641-F1
#
_entry.id   AF-A0A1Y3M641-F1
#
_cell.length_a   1.000
_cell.length_b   1.000
_cell.length_c   1.000
_cell.angle_alpha   90.00
_cell.angle_beta   90.00
_cell.angle_gamma   90.00
#
_symmetry.space_group_name_H-M   'P 1'
#
loop_
_entity.id
_entity.type
_entity.pdbx_description
1 polymer ?
#
loop_
_entity_poly.entity_id
_entity_poly.type
_entity_poly.pdbx_seq_one_letter_code
_entity_poly.pdbx_strand_id
1 'polypeptide(L)' 'MTKNKRERRTFTAEFKRQMVQLYQNGKPRKDIIKEYELTPSSLDRWINQNHMAEQLELEALRKQTASYGK' A
#
# COMPACT_ATOMS: atom_id res chain seq x y z
N MET A 1 -0.88 27.27 25.46
CA MET A 1 -1.32 26.62 24.20
C MET A 1 -1.00 25.13 24.28
N THR A 2 -1.96 24.30 24.66
CA THR A 2 -1.78 22.84 24.79
C THR A 2 -1.88 22.21 23.41
N LYS A 3 -0.77 21.65 22.89
CA LYS A 3 -0.76 20.86 21.65
C LYS A 3 -1.59 19.60 21.88
N ASN A 4 -2.83 19.58 21.39
CA ASN A 4 -3.65 18.37 21.36
C ASN A 4 -2.96 17.35 20.43
N LYS A 5 -2.21 16.41 21.02
CA LYS A 5 -1.50 15.35 20.29
C LYS A 5 -2.57 14.48 19.65
N ARG A 6 -2.77 14.62 18.32
CA ARG A 6 -3.66 13.71 17.58
C ARG A 6 -3.20 12.28 17.83
N GLU A 7 -4.11 11.44 18.29
CA GLU A 7 -3.83 10.01 18.49
C GLU A 7 -3.29 9.41 17.20
N ARG A 8 -2.21 8.63 17.33
CA ARG A 8 -1.59 7.97 16.18
C ARG A 8 -2.54 6.86 15.71
N ARG A 9 -3.25 7.10 14.61
CA ARG A 9 -3.99 6.04 13.91
C ARG A 9 -2.99 4.98 13.41
N THR A 10 -3.07 3.77 13.97
CA THR A 10 -2.33 2.58 13.51
C THR A 10 -3.22 1.77 12.57
N PHE A 11 -2.78 1.63 11.31
CA PHE A 11 -3.45 0.80 10.32
C PHE A 11 -2.75 -0.56 10.22
N THR A 12 -3.53 -1.64 10.20
CA THR A 12 -3.03 -3.01 9.99
C THR A 12 -2.46 -3.17 8.59
N ALA A 13 -1.56 -4.14 8.41
CA ALA A 13 -0.97 -4.41 7.09
C ALA A 13 -2.03 -4.82 6.05
N GLU A 14 -3.02 -5.61 6.47
CA GLU A 14 -4.14 -6.04 5.63
C GLU A 14 -5.00 -4.85 5.18
N PHE A 15 -5.32 -3.93 6.09
CA PHE A 15 -6.06 -2.72 5.75
C PHE A 15 -5.30 -1.88 4.70
N LYS A 16 -3.98 -1.69 4.87
CA LYS A 16 -3.17 -0.95 3.90
C LYS A 16 -3.20 -1.61 2.52
N ARG A 17 -3.12 -2.94 2.46
CA ARG A 17 -3.22 -3.71 1.21
C ARG A 17 -4.57 -3.50 0.53
N GLN A 18 -5.68 -3.57 1.28
CA GLN A 18 -7.02 -3.32 0.74
C GLN A 18 -7.12 -1.91 0.13
N MET A 19 -6.59 -0.88 0.80
CA MET A 19 -6.62 0.50 0.27
C MET A 19 -5.83 0.65 -1.04
N VAL A 20 -4.68 -0.02 -1.15
CA VAL A 20 -3.89 -0.01 -2.39
C VAL A 20 -4.58 -0.80 -3.50
N GLN A 21 -5.21 -1.93 -3.18
CA GLN A 21 -6.00 -2.71 -4.15
C GLN A 21 -7.18 -1.91 -4.69
N LEU A 22 -7.90 -1.14 -3.86
CA LEU A 22 -8.97 -0.25 -4.33
C LEU A 22 -8.44 0.75 -5.37
N TYR A 23 -7.26 1.31 -5.13
CA TYR A 23 -6.60 2.21 -6.09
C TYR A 23 -6.20 1.49 -7.38
N GLN A 24 -5.63 0.29 -7.30
CA GLN A 24 -5.28 -0.53 -8.46
C GLN A 24 -6.51 -0.96 -9.28
N ASN A 25 -7.65 -1.18 -8.63
CA ASN A 25 -8.93 -1.48 -9.25
C ASN A 25 -9.59 -0.26 -9.93
N GLY A 26 -8.93 0.90 -9.94
CA GLY A 26 -9.39 2.11 -10.61
C GLY A 26 -10.22 3.06 -9.74
N LYS A 27 -10.38 2.78 -8.43
CA LYS A 27 -11.05 3.74 -7.52
C LYS A 27 -10.15 4.98 -7.35
N PRO A 28 -10.67 6.20 -7.56
CA PRO A 28 -9.85 7.40 -7.50
C PRO A 28 -9.34 7.65 -6.08
N ARG A 29 -8.09 8.12 -5.98
CA ARG A 29 -7.44 8.45 -4.69
C ARG A 29 -8.33 9.31 -3.78
N LYS A 30 -9.01 10.31 -4.34
CA LYS A 30 -9.86 11.25 -3.59
C LYS A 30 -11.01 10.56 -2.87
N ASP A 31 -11.64 9.58 -3.50
CA ASP A 31 -12.72 8.80 -2.90
C ASP A 31 -12.20 7.93 -1.75
N ILE A 32 -11.11 7.21 -1.96
CA ILE A 32 -10.49 6.37 -0.93
C ILE A 32 -10.08 7.21 0.29
N ILE A 33 -9.49 8.38 0.04
CA ILE A 33 -9.08 9.31 1.10
C ILE A 33 -10.28 9.82 1.90
N LYS A 34 -11.38 10.16 1.22
CA LYS A 34 -12.58 10.71 1.85
C LYS A 34 -13.39 9.64 2.60
N GLU A 35 -13.58 8.48 2.00
CA GLU A 35 -14.39 7.38 2.54
C GLU A 35 -13.75 6.76 3.79
N TYR A 36 -12.41 6.65 3.81
CA TYR A 36 -11.66 6.03 4.91
C TYR A 36 -10.93 7.04 5.80
N GLU A 37 -11.22 8.34 5.64
CA GLU A 37 -10.57 9.45 6.37
C GLU A 37 -9.03 9.34 6.43
N LEU A 38 -8.43 8.96 5.30
CA LEU A 38 -7.00 8.80 5.19
C LEU A 38 -6.33 10.15 4.91
N THR A 39 -5.03 10.23 5.16
CA THR A 39 -4.25 11.33 4.62
C THR A 39 -3.73 10.96 3.23
N PRO A 40 -3.66 11.91 2.28
CA PRO A 40 -3.10 11.65 0.96
C PRO A 40 -1.70 11.03 1.02
N SER A 41 -0.86 11.54 1.95
CA SER A 41 0.50 11.06 2.18
C SER A 41 0.55 9.62 2.68
N SER A 42 -0.40 9.20 3.52
CA SER A 42 -0.49 7.80 3.96
C SER A 42 -0.75 6.86 2.79
N LEU A 43 -1.75 7.17 1.96
CA LEU A 43 -2.12 6.34 0.82
C LEU A 43 -0.97 6.27 -0.19
N ASP A 44 -0.34 7.40 -0.49
CA ASP A 44 0.78 7.46 -1.42
C ASP A 44 1.97 6.61 -0.95
N ARG A 45 2.30 6.68 0.35
CA ARG A 45 3.33 5.84 0.94
C ARG A 45 3.01 4.35 0.81
N TRP A 46 1.75 3.95 1.00
CA TRP A 46 1.34 2.54 0.88
C TRP A 46 1.39 2.04 -0.57
N ILE A 47 1.00 2.87 -1.54
CA ILE A 47 1.10 2.54 -2.96
C ILE A 47 2.57 2.31 -3.36
N ASN A 48 3.47 3.20 -2.95
CA ASN A 48 4.91 3.05 -3.21
C ASN A 48 5.49 1.81 -2.53
N GLN A 49 5.09 1.52 -1.29
CA GLN A 49 5.52 0.30 -0.58
C GLN A 49 5.03 -0.98 -1.28
N ASN A 50 3.82 -0.97 -1.83
CA ASN A 50 3.28 -2.14 -2.52
C ASN A 50 4.02 -2.41 -3.85
N HIS A 51 4.37 -1.36 -4.61
CA HIS A 51 5.17 -1.51 -5.83
C HIS A 51 6.53 -2.17 -5.56
N MET A 52 7.20 -1.79 -4.48
CA MET A 52 8.48 -2.41 -4.10
C MET A 52 8.30 -3.88 -3.67
N ALA A 53 7.23 -4.19 -2.96
CA ALA A 53 6.92 -5.56 -2.56
C ALA A 53 6.59 -6.46 -3.76
N GLU A 54 5.80 -5.95 -4.71
CA GLU A 54 5.41 -6.66 -5.94
C GLU A 54 6.63 -6.93 -6.83
N GLN A 55 7.54 -5.96 -6.98
CA GLN A 55 8.79 -6.17 -7.74
C GLN A 55 9.69 -7.24 -7.10
N LEU A 56 9.78 -7.29 -5.77
CA LEU A 56 10.60 -8.28 -5.07
C LEU A 56 10.07 -9.72 -5.29
N GLU A 57 8.75 -9.88 -5.28
CA GLU A 57 8.08 -11.16 -5.47
C GLU A 57 8.21 -11.67 -6.93
N LEU A 58 8.08 -10.75 -7.91
CA LEU A 58 8.31 -11.05 -9.32
C LEU A 58 9.76 -11.46 -9.61
N GLU A 59 10.74 -10.78 -9.00
CA GLU A 59 12.16 -11.11 -9.13
C GLU A 59 12.47 -12.50 -8.51
N ALA A 60 11.85 -12.83 -7.38
CA ALA A 60 11.99 -14.15 -6.75
C ALA A 60 11.44 -15.29 -7.64
N LEU A 61 10.24 -15.09 -8.21
CA LEU A 61 9.63 -16.03 -9.16
C LEU A 61 10.49 -16.22 -10.42
N ARG A 62 11.04 -15.11 -10.97
CA ARG A 62 11.93 -15.15 -12.14
C ARG A 62 13.18 -16.00 -11.89
N LYS A 63 13.78 -15.90 -10.70
CA LYS A 63 14.96 -16.71 -10.32
C LYS A 63 14.61 -18.19 -10.14
N GLN A 64 13.40 -18.49 -9.64
CA GLN A 64 12.93 -19.86 -9.47
C GLN A 64 12.67 -20.56 -10.81
N THR A 65 12.03 -19.89 -11.77
CA THR A 65 11.75 -20.48 -13.10
C THR A 65 13.00 -20.60 -13.97
N ALA A 66 13.98 -19.69 -13.80
CA ALA A 66 15.30 -19.80 -14.44
C ALA A 66 16.13 -20.99 -13.92
N SER A 67 15.84 -21.49 -12.71
CA SER A 67 16.53 -22.64 -12.12
C SER A 67 15.97 -23.99 -12.57
N TYR A 68 14.73 -24.05 -13.08
CA TYR A 68 14.08 -25.32 -13.48
C TYR A 68 14.32 -25.69 -14.96
N GLY A 69 15.07 -24.85 -15.70
CA GLY A 69 15.40 -25.05 -17.11
C GLY A 69 16.83 -25.54 -17.37
N LYS A 70 17.36 -26.45 -16.54
CA LYS A 70 18.59 -27.21 -16.82
C LYS A 70 18.33 -28.71 -16.78
#